data_AF-A0A162UDX9-F1
#
_entry.id   AF-A0A162UDX9-F1
#
_cell.length_a   1.000
_cell.length_b   1.000
_cell.length_c   1.000
_cell.angle_alpha   90.00
_cell.angle_beta   90.00
_cell.angle_gamma   90.00
#
_symmetry.space_group_name_H-M   'P 1'
#
loop_
_entity.id
_entity.type
_entity.pdbx_description
1 polymer ?
#
loop_
_entity_poly.entity_id
_entity_poly.type
_entity_poly.pdbx_seq_one_letter_code
_entity_poly.pdbx_strand_id
1 'polypeptide(L)' 'MLKGVTYNRFSSTMQREECIVAQIRFSHGYAKKNNIEIVKDYAV' A
#
# COMPACT_ATOMS: atom_id res chain seq x y z
N MET A 1 -4.86 10.46 16.06
CA MET A 1 -4.83 9.86 14.70
C MET A 1 -3.39 9.55 14.37
N LEU A 2 -3.08 8.29 14.04
CA LEU A 2 -1.71 7.89 13.70
C LEU A 2 -1.43 8.25 12.24
N LYS A 3 -0.18 8.62 11.94
CA LYS A 3 0.29 8.84 10.57
C LYS A 3 1.13 7.67 10.12
N GLY A 4 0.90 7.19 8.90
CA GLY A 4 1.61 6.05 8.32
C GLY A 4 2.00 6.27 6.87
N VAL A 5 2.87 5.42 6.37
CA VAL A 5 3.23 5.31 4.95
C VAL A 5 3.09 3.87 4.52
N THR A 6 2.82 3.62 3.24
CA THR A 6 2.88 2.26 2.69
C THR A 6 4.12 2.09 1.83
N TYR A 7 4.68 0.88 1.83
CA TYR A 7 5.76 0.48 0.93
C TYR A 7 5.35 -0.84 0.25
N ASN A 8 5.32 -0.82 -1.07
CA ASN A 8 4.76 -1.89 -1.89
C ASN A 8 5.81 -2.29 -2.93
N ARG A 9 5.99 -3.58 -3.15
CA ARG A 9 6.89 -4.08 -4.19
C ARG A 9 6.44 -5.44 -4.68
N PHE A 10 6.94 -5.84 -5.84
CA PHE A 10 6.91 -7.24 -6.25
C PHE A 10 8.31 -7.78 -6.48
N SER A 11 8.46 -9.10 -6.45
CA SER A 11 9.77 -9.75 -6.47
C SER A 11 10.16 -10.22 -7.87
N SER A 12 9.20 -10.35 -8.79
CA SER A 12 9.43 -10.90 -10.12
C SER A 12 8.79 -10.03 -11.20
N THR A 13 9.38 -10.03 -12.38
CA THR A 13 8.85 -9.38 -13.59
C THR A 13 7.60 -10.06 -14.15
N MET A 14 7.29 -11.27 -13.66
CA MET A 14 6.03 -11.96 -13.96
C MET A 14 4.84 -11.31 -13.27
N GLN A 15 5.09 -10.61 -12.16
CA GLN A 15 4.08 -9.79 -11.49
C GLN A 15 3.97 -8.47 -12.22
N ARG A 16 2.73 -8.01 -12.35
CA ARG A 16 2.41 -6.81 -13.11
C ARG A 16 2.08 -5.66 -12.17
N GLU A 17 2.03 -4.46 -12.71
CA GLU A 17 1.74 -3.23 -11.95
C GLU A 17 0.40 -3.31 -11.20
N GLU A 18 -0.58 -4.08 -11.70
CA GLU A 18 -1.86 -4.29 -11.01
C GLU A 18 -1.68 -4.95 -9.63
N CYS A 19 -0.59 -5.70 -9.41
CA CYS A 19 -0.25 -6.26 -8.10
C CYS A 19 0.07 -5.16 -7.08
N ILE A 20 0.77 -4.09 -7.47
CA ILE A 20 1.07 -2.95 -6.59
C ILE A 20 -0.22 -2.19 -6.26
N VAL A 21 -1.08 -1.96 -7.26
CA VAL A 21 -2.38 -1.29 -7.06
C VAL A 21 -3.23 -2.08 -6.05
N ALA A 22 -3.26 -3.40 -6.14
CA ALA A 22 -3.95 -4.25 -5.17
C ALA A 22 -3.36 -4.12 -3.76
N GLN A 23 -2.02 -4.15 -3.62
CA GLN A 23 -1.34 -3.97 -2.33
C GLN A 23 -1.69 -2.63 -1.67
N ILE A 24 -1.63 -1.53 -2.41
CA ILE A 24 -1.99 -0.19 -1.92
C ILE A 24 -3.44 -0.17 -1.43
N ARG A 25 -4.37 -0.71 -2.22
CA ARG A 25 -5.80 -0.78 -1.86
C ARG A 25 -6.02 -1.53 -0.55
N PHE A 26 -5.37 -2.67 -0.35
CA PHE A 26 -5.50 -3.45 0.88
C PHE A 26 -4.88 -2.74 2.09
N SER A 27 -3.70 -2.14 1.92
CA SER A 27 -3.02 -1.34 2.95
C SER A 27 -3.87 -0.15 3.40
N HIS A 28 -4.45 0.60 2.46
CA HIS A 28 -5.37 1.71 2.75
C HIS A 28 -6.65 1.23 3.44
N GLY A 29 -7.19 0.08 3.04
CA GLY A 29 -8.34 -0.54 3.69
C GLY A 29 -8.06 -0.89 5.16
N TYR A 30 -6.87 -1.42 5.46
CA TYR A 30 -6.43 -1.66 6.83
C TYR A 30 -6.26 -0.34 7.60
N ALA A 31 -5.60 0.66 7.02
CA ALA A 31 -5.37 1.95 7.65
C ALA A 31 -6.67 2.65 8.05
N LYS A 32 -7.67 2.65 7.14
CA LYS A 32 -9.01 3.21 7.39
C LYS A 32 -9.70 2.55 8.58
N LYS A 33 -9.63 1.21 8.70
CA LYS A 33 -10.24 0.47 9.83
C LYS A 33 -9.56 0.75 11.17
N ASN A 34 -8.32 1.22 11.16
CA ASN A 34 -7.50 1.43 12.34
C ASN A 34 -7.22 2.91 12.67
N ASN A 35 -7.95 3.85 12.05
CA ASN A 35 -7.76 5.30 12.25
C ASN A 35 -6.31 5.76 11.99
N ILE A 36 -5.70 5.23 10.93
CA ILE A 36 -4.37 5.61 10.44
C ILE A 36 -4.55 6.45 9.17
N GLU A 37 -3.97 7.65 9.16
CA GLU A 37 -3.84 8.49 7.98
C GLU A 37 -2.59 8.08 7.19
N ILE A 38 -2.78 7.59 5.96
CA ILE A 38 -1.66 7.32 5.06
C ILE A 38 -1.26 8.64 4.39
N VAL A 39 -0.03 9.08 4.63
CA VAL A 39 0.48 10.36 4.09
C VAL A 39 1.22 10.19 2.77
N LYS A 40 1.68 8.97 2.45
CA LYS A 40 2.39 8.66 1.21
C LYS A 40 2.45 7.15 0.94
N ASP A 41 2.39 6.80 -0.34
CA ASP A 41 2.64 5.45 -0.83
C ASP A 41 3.98 5.41 -1.59
N TYR A 42 4.81 4.43 -1.26
CA TYR A 42 6.04 4.11 -1.98
C TYR A 42 5.84 2.78 -2.73
N ALA A 43 6.27 2.74 -3.98
CA ALA A 43 6.17 1.55 -4.83
C ALA A 43 7.47 1.36 -5.62
N VAL A 44 7.90 0.09 -5.75
CA VAL A 44 9.09 -0.33 -6.51
C VAL A 44 8.80 -1.61 -7.30
#